data_AF-A0A1G2DFM4-F1
#
_entry.id   AF-A0A1G2DFM4-F1
#
_cell.length_a   1.000
_cell.length_b   1.000
_cell.length_c   1.000
_cell.angle_alpha   90.00
_cell.angle_beta   90.00
_cell.angle_gamma   90.00
#
_symmetry.space_group_name_H-M   'P 1'
#
loop_
_entity.id
_entity.type
_entity.pdbx_description
1 polymer ?
#
loop_
_entity_poly.entity_id
_entity_poly.type
_entity_poly.pdbx_seq_one_letter_code
_entity_poly.pdbx_strand_id
1 'polypeptide(L)'
;MNKEELKARTKKYALRVIKLVEALPKTTTGRTIGNQLIRSGTSIGANYRAALRARSKLEFIAKLGIVVEEADESAFWLEIIITTSEGQSEKVF
;
A
#
# COMPACT_ATOMS: atom_id res chain seq x y z
N MET A 1 6.52 18.67 -6.43
CA MET A 1 5.75 17.53 -6.95
C MET A 1 4.38 18.01 -7.41
N ASN A 2 4.00 17.76 -8.67
CA ASN A 2 2.68 18.13 -9.19
C ASN A 2 1.68 16.95 -9.14
N LYS A 3 0.42 17.18 -9.54
CA LYS A 3 -0.66 16.17 -9.51
C LYS A 3 -0.34 14.92 -10.35
N GLU A 4 0.21 15.10 -11.54
CA GLU A 4 0.55 13.97 -12.44
C GLU A 4 1.75 13.18 -11.91
N GLU A 5 2.72 13.86 -11.30
CA GLU A 5 3.87 13.21 -10.67
C GLU A 5 3.43 12.32 -9.49
N LEU A 6 2.54 12.81 -8.62
CA LEU A 6 2.04 12.00 -7.50
C LEU A 6 1.16 10.83 -7.99
N LYS A 7 0.36 11.03 -9.04
CA LYS A 7 -0.43 9.97 -9.68
C LYS A 7 0.45 8.89 -10.33
N ALA A 8 1.58 9.28 -10.92
CA ALA A 8 2.56 8.34 -11.46
C ALA A 8 3.27 7.57 -10.33
N ARG A 9 3.66 8.27 -9.24
CA ARG A 9 4.29 7.66 -8.06
C ARG A 9 3.39 6.63 -7.39
N THR A 10 2.12 6.95 -7.14
CA THR A 10 1.17 6.01 -6.50
C THR A 10 0.86 4.81 -7.41
N LYS A 11 0.79 5.00 -8.74
CA LYS A 11 0.71 3.86 -9.68
C LYS A 11 1.95 2.97 -9.62
N LYS A 12 3.16 3.56 -9.62
CA LYS A 12 4.41 2.80 -9.52
C LYS A 12 4.49 2.04 -8.20
N TYR A 13 4.04 2.65 -7.10
CA TYR A 13 3.93 2.02 -5.80
C TYR A 13 3.00 0.79 -5.83
N ALA A 14 1.77 0.95 -6.34
CA ALA A 14 0.80 -0.15 -6.47
C ALA A 14 1.39 -1.34 -7.27
N LEU A 15 2.10 -1.08 -8.37
CA LEU A 15 2.78 -2.13 -9.15
C LEU A 15 3.89 -2.86 -8.35
N ARG A 16 4.61 -2.15 -7.47
CA ARG A 16 5.62 -2.77 -6.60
C ARG A 16 4.96 -3.64 -5.52
N VAL A 17 3.85 -3.17 -4.96
CA VAL A 17 3.05 -3.94 -3.99
C VAL A 17 2.58 -5.26 -4.61
N ILE A 18 2.03 -5.22 -5.83
CA ILE A 18 1.60 -6.44 -6.55
C ILE A 18 2.77 -7.43 -6.68
N LYS A 19 3.93 -6.96 -7.16
CA LYS A 19 5.12 -7.81 -7.30
C LYS A 19 5.61 -8.39 -5.98
N LEU A 20 5.56 -7.61 -4.90
CA LEU A 20 5.93 -8.08 -3.56
C LEU A 20 4.98 -9.19 -3.09
N VAL A 21 3.67 -8.99 -3.21
CA VAL A 21 2.65 -9.95 -2.80
C VAL A 21 2.73 -11.25 -3.64
N GLU A 22 3.05 -11.13 -4.93
CA GLU A 22 3.32 -12.28 -5.80
C GLU A 22 4.55 -13.09 -5.33
N ALA A 23 5.55 -12.43 -4.73
CA ALA A 23 6.76 -13.08 -4.22
C ALA A 23 6.62 -13.64 -2.79
N LEU A 24 5.54 -13.31 -2.05
CA LEU A 24 5.34 -13.84 -0.69
C LEU A 24 5.14 -15.36 -0.67
N PRO A 25 5.56 -16.06 0.40
CA PRO A 25 5.32 -17.48 0.59
C PRO A 25 3.83 -17.82 0.42
N LYS A 26 3.54 -18.91 -0.30
CA LYS A 26 2.15 -19.33 -0.59
C LYS A 26 1.47 -20.07 0.56
N THR A 27 1.88 -19.77 1.80
CA THR A 27 1.25 -20.24 3.04
C THR A 27 -0.06 -19.48 3.29
N THR A 28 -0.90 -20.01 4.18
CA THR A 28 -2.13 -19.31 4.60
C THR A 28 -1.82 -17.92 5.14
N THR A 29 -0.82 -17.79 6.02
CA THR A 29 -0.41 -16.51 6.60
C THR A 29 0.11 -15.54 5.53
N GLY A 30 0.98 -16.01 4.61
CA GLY A 30 1.52 -15.18 3.53
C GLY A 30 0.43 -14.67 2.58
N ARG A 31 -0.58 -15.50 2.27
CA ARG A 31 -1.76 -15.08 1.50
C ARG A 31 -2.59 -14.05 2.24
N THR A 32 -2.85 -14.26 3.54
CA THR A 32 -3.66 -13.32 4.34
C THR A 32 -3.00 -11.95 4.44
N ILE A 33 -1.71 -11.89 4.79
CA ILE A 33 -0.96 -10.63 4.87
C ILE A 33 -0.86 -9.99 3.49
N GLY A 34 -0.53 -10.78 2.46
CA GLY A 34 -0.46 -10.30 1.09
C GLY A 34 -1.78 -9.70 0.59
N ASN A 35 -2.92 -10.29 0.97
CA ASN A 35 -4.24 -9.77 0.64
C ASN A 35 -4.55 -8.45 1.33
N GLN A 36 -4.11 -8.24 2.57
CA GLN A 36 -4.28 -6.95 3.24
C GLN A 36 -3.39 -5.88 2.62
N LEU A 37 -2.13 -6.23 2.33
CA LEU A 37 -1.18 -5.31 1.72
C LEU A 37 -1.59 -4.92 0.29
N ILE A 38 -2.03 -5.87 -0.54
CA ILE A 38 -2.43 -5.56 -1.93
C ILE A 38 -3.66 -4.64 -1.95
N ARG A 39 -4.61 -4.83 -1.03
CA ARG A 39 -5.81 -3.99 -0.93
C ARG A 39 -5.42 -2.57 -0.53
N SER A 40 -4.80 -2.40 0.63
CA SER A 40 -4.39 -1.07 1.13
C SER A 40 -3.43 -0.36 0.17
N GLY A 41 -2.39 -1.06 -0.28
CA GLY A 41 -1.36 -0.46 -1.13
C GLY A 41 -1.84 -0.04 -2.53
N THR A 42 -2.81 -0.76 -3.12
CA THR A 42 -3.40 -0.36 -4.41
C THR A 42 -4.49 0.71 -4.25
N SER A 43 -5.19 0.72 -3.11
CA SER A 43 -6.19 1.75 -2.76
C SER A 43 -5.60 3.15 -2.72
N ILE A 44 -4.35 3.35 -2.31
CA ILE A 44 -3.69 4.68 -2.30
C ILE A 44 -3.79 5.36 -3.68
N GLY A 45 -3.43 4.64 -4.75
CA GLY A 45 -3.48 5.17 -6.12
C GLY A 45 -4.91 5.38 -6.63
N ALA A 46 -5.82 4.48 -6.28
CA ALA A 46 -7.23 4.58 -6.63
C ALA A 46 -7.91 5.78 -5.96
N ASN A 47 -7.73 5.93 -4.64
CA ASN A 47 -8.29 7.02 -3.85
C ASN A 47 -7.66 8.36 -4.21
N TYR A 48 -6.36 8.42 -4.52
CA TYR A 48 -5.75 9.67 -5.01
C TYR A 48 -6.38 10.13 -6.33
N ARG A 49 -6.63 9.20 -7.27
CA ARG A 49 -7.35 9.51 -8.53
C ARG A 49 -8.80 9.94 -8.29
N ALA A 50 -9.45 9.42 -7.25
CA ALA A 50 -10.78 9.86 -6.84
C ALA A 50 -10.76 11.26 -6.20
N ALA A 51 -9.73 11.57 -5.41
CA ALA A 51 -9.52 12.89 -4.83
C ALA A 51 -9.37 13.95 -5.94
N LEU A 52 -8.64 13.66 -7.01
CA LEU A 52 -8.50 14.57 -8.16
C LEU A 52 -9.82 14.91 -8.87
N ARG A 53 -10.90 14.16 -8.62
CA ARG A 53 -12.26 14.42 -9.12
C ARG A 53 -13.17 15.15 -8.12
N ALA A 54 -12.63 15.64 -7.01
CA ALA A 54 -13.38 16.40 -6.01
C ALA A 54 -13.96 17.69 -6.61
N ARG A 55 -15.16 18.06 -6.15
CA ARG A 55 -15.89 19.26 -6.59
C ARG A 55 -15.57 20.49 -5.74
N SER A 56 -14.85 20.32 -4.63
CA SER A 56 -14.41 21.41 -3.77
C SER A 56 -13.07 21.09 -3.11
N LYS A 57 -12.43 22.12 -2.55
CA LYS A 57 -11.19 21.97 -1.78
C LYS A 57 -11.41 21.11 -0.53
N LEU A 58 -12.54 21.26 0.15
CA LEU A 58 -12.87 20.48 1.34
C LEU A 58 -13.07 19.00 1.00
N GLU A 59 -13.78 18.68 -0.10
CA GLU A 59 -13.93 17.31 -0.56
C GLU A 59 -12.57 16.71 -0.98
N PHE A 60 -11.71 17.51 -1.63
CA PHE A 60 -10.36 17.08 -1.98
C PHE A 60 -9.56 16.68 -0.73
N ILE A 61 -9.57 17.52 0.31
CA ILE A 61 -8.86 17.27 1.57
C ILE A 61 -9.43 16.02 2.26
N ALA A 62 -10.76 15.89 2.35
CA ALA A 62 -11.39 14.72 2.96
C ALA A 62 -10.99 13.41 2.25
N LYS A 63 -10.99 13.40 0.90
CA LYS A 63 -10.54 12.23 0.13
C LYS A 63 -9.05 11.96 0.26
N LEU A 64 -8.22 12.98 0.48
CA LEU A 64 -6.81 12.77 0.81
C LEU A 64 -6.63 12.11 2.18
N GLY A 65 -7.53 12.34 3.14
CA GLY A 65 -7.54 11.61 4.41
C GLY A 65 -7.57 10.09 4.20
N ILE A 66 -8.47 9.62 3.34
CA ILE A 66 -8.56 8.20 2.95
C ILE A 66 -7.24 7.71 2.32
N VAL A 67 -6.62 8.52 1.46
CA VAL A 67 -5.31 8.15 0.86
C VAL A 67 -4.23 7.97 1.92
N VAL A 68 -4.24 8.78 2.98
CA VAL A 68 -3.30 8.69 4.10
C VAL A 68 -3.58 7.46 4.95
N GLU A 69 -4.84 7.18 5.27
CA GLU A 69 -5.25 5.97 6.01
C GLU A 69 -4.77 4.68 5.31
N GLU A 70 -5.00 4.59 3.99
CA GLU A 70 -4.56 3.44 3.19
C GLU A 70 -3.02 3.33 3.10
N ALA A 71 -2.32 4.47 3.14
CA ALA A 71 -0.86 4.48 3.14
C ALA A 71 -0.28 4.02 4.47
N ASP A 72 -0.90 4.43 5.58
CA ASP A 72 -0.52 4.01 6.92
C ASP A 72 -0.76 2.51 7.14
N GLU A 73 -1.94 2.01 6.73
CA GLU A 73 -2.22 0.56 6.77
C GLU A 73 -1.23 -0.23 5.91
N SER A 74 -0.92 0.27 4.71
CA SER A 74 0.05 -0.39 3.82
C SER A 74 1.45 -0.41 4.42
N ALA A 75 1.86 0.67 5.12
CA ALA A 75 3.14 0.73 5.83
C ALA A 75 3.19 -0.29 6.98
N PHE A 76 2.12 -0.40 7.77
CA PHE A 76 1.99 -1.40 8.84
C PHE A 76 2.18 -2.83 8.30
N TRP A 77 1.54 -3.19 7.19
CA TRP A 77 1.70 -4.53 6.62
C TRP A 77 3.11 -4.79 6.08
N LEU A 78 3.79 -3.78 5.55
CA LEU A 78 5.20 -3.89 5.17
C LEU A 78 6.11 -4.12 6.37
N GLU A 79 5.86 -3.42 7.49
CA GLU A 79 6.58 -3.64 8.75
C GLU A 79 6.39 -5.07 9.25
N ILE A 80 5.17 -5.59 9.27
CA ILE A 80 4.89 -6.99 9.64
C ILE A 80 5.66 -7.98 8.75
N ILE A 81 5.71 -7.74 7.44
CA ILE A 81 6.47 -8.61 6.51
C ILE A 81 7.96 -8.59 6.82
N ILE A 82 8.54 -7.41 7.08
CA ILE A 82 9.96 -7.25 7.38
C ILE A 82 10.31 -7.96 8.69
N THR A 83 9.60 -7.64 9.78
CA THR A 83 9.85 -8.20 11.11
C THR A 83 9.71 -9.73 11.12
N THR A 84 8.72 -10.27 10.41
CA THR A 84 8.54 -11.73 10.32
C THR A 84 9.60 -12.41 9.45
N SER A 85 10.22 -11.70 8.51
CA SER A 85 11.32 -12.22 7.68
C SER A 85 12.67 -12.20 8.42
N GLU A 86 12.92 -11.18 9.23
CA GLU A 86 14.11 -11.09 10.09
C GLU A 86 14.11 -12.20 11.16
N GLY A 87 12.98 -12.44 11.82
CA GLY A 87 12.83 -13.53 12.79
C GLY A 87 12.95 -14.95 12.20
N GLN A 88 12.88 -15.11 10.86
CA GLN A 88 13.23 -16.37 10.20
C GLN A 88 14.74 -16.50 9.93
N SER A 89 15.45 -15.38 9.82
CA SER A 89 16.90 -15.36 9.57
C SER A 89 17.71 -15.68 10.83
N GLU A 90 17.19 -15.37 12.03
CA GLU A 90 17.84 -15.69 13.30
C GLU A 90 17.74 -17.18 13.69
N LYS A 91 16.81 -17.95 13.11
CA LYS A 91 16.64 -19.38 13.43
C LYS A 91 17.60 -20.32 12.67
N VAL A 92 18.60 -19.77 11.98
CA VAL A 92 19.54 -20.53 11.12
C VAL A 92 20.97 -20.60 11.72
N PHE A 93 21.16 -20.21 12.98
CA PHE A 93 22.42 -20.36 13.71
C PHE A 93 22.26 -21.19 14.98
#